data_AF-A0A920R561-F1
#
_entry.id   AF-A0A920R561-F1
#
_cell.length_a   1.000
_cell.length_b   1.000
_cell.length_c   1.000
_cell.angle_alpha   90.00
_cell.angle_beta   90.00
_cell.angle_gamma   90.00
#
_symmetry.space_group_name_H-M   'P 1'
#
loop_
_entity.id
_entity.type
_entity.pdbx_description
1 polymer ?
#
loop_
_entity_poly.entity_id
_entity_poly.type
_entity_poly.pdbx_seq_one_letter_code
_entity_poly.pdbx_strand_id
1 'polypeptide(L)'
;MDVVTYARVTNIVADHNGKVTGVDYIRGDEAFFQPADVVLVASYAYENVRLLQLSKSRAFPNGLSNNAGQVGRHYLSHHQGSPVIALFPRDLHNWYGLPAQGVAIDDWADDNFDHRDLDFIGGQTFGRIPIESPWVLRK
;
A
#
# COMPACT_ATOMS: atom_id res chain seq x y z
N MET A 1 13.15 23.15 -11.01
CA MET A 1 12.84 21.83 -10.44
C MET A 1 13.41 20.82 -11.39
N ASP A 2 14.40 20.07 -10.94
CA ASP A 2 15.07 19.07 -11.77
C ASP A 2 14.59 17.68 -11.37
N VAL A 3 14.24 16.87 -12.37
CA VAL A 3 13.76 15.51 -12.17
C VAL A 3 14.82 14.57 -12.72
N VAL A 4 15.32 13.68 -11.86
CA VAL A 4 16.25 12.62 -12.25
C VAL A 4 15.48 11.31 -12.30
N THR A 5 15.28 10.79 -13.51
CA THR A 5 14.63 9.50 -13.73
C THR A 5 15.64 8.35 -13.65
N TYR A 6 15.13 7.14 -13.43
CA TYR A 6 15.94 5.92 -13.28
C TYR A 6 16.98 6.01 -12.13
N ALA A 7 16.71 6.88 -11.15
CA ALA A 7 17.50 7.04 -9.94
C ALA A 7 16.83 6.27 -8.80
N ARG A 8 17.30 5.06 -8.51
CA ARG A 8 16.80 4.28 -7.37
C ARG A 8 17.56 4.68 -6.12
N VAL A 9 16.88 5.40 -5.22
CA VAL A 9 17.42 5.69 -3.88
C VAL A 9 17.64 4.39 -3.12
N THR A 10 18.82 4.22 -2.54
CA THR A 10 19.23 3.02 -1.80
C THR A 10 19.41 3.27 -0.31
N ASN A 11 19.72 4.51 0.09
CA ASN A 11 19.98 4.88 1.47
C ASN A 11 19.63 6.35 1.72
N ILE A 12 19.05 6.66 2.88
CA ILE A 12 18.91 8.02 3.40
C ILE A 12 20.03 8.23 4.42
N VAL A 13 20.94 9.13 4.10
CA VAL A 13 22.16 9.34 4.88
C VAL A 13 21.85 10.24 6.07
N ALA A 14 22.20 9.79 7.27
CA ALA A 14 22.11 10.57 8.48
C ALA A 14 23.49 10.71 9.14
N ASP A 15 23.76 11.87 9.73
CA ASP A 15 24.98 12.13 10.48
C ASP A 15 24.99 11.43 11.85
N HIS A 16 26.06 11.65 12.61
CA HIS A 16 26.24 11.07 13.95
C HIS A 16 25.18 11.53 14.97
N ASN A 17 24.56 12.68 14.75
CA ASN A 17 23.51 13.24 15.59
C ASN A 17 22.11 12.80 15.13
N GLY A 18 22.02 12.02 14.04
CA GLY A 18 20.77 11.57 13.45
C GLY A 18 20.11 12.57 12.51
N LYS A 19 20.78 13.68 12.17
CA LYS A 19 20.26 14.62 11.17
C LYS A 19 20.50 14.05 9.76
N VAL A 20 19.46 14.04 8.93
CA VAL A 20 19.57 13.65 7.52
C VAL A 20 20.41 14.68 6.76
N THR A 21 21.32 14.21 5.91
CA THR A 21 22.25 15.04 5.12
C THR A 21 22.13 14.84 3.61
N GLY A 22 21.36 13.83 3.17
CA GLY A 22 21.17 13.53 1.77
C GLY A 22 20.69 12.12 1.53
N VAL A 23 20.80 11.68 0.27
CA VAL A 23 20.45 10.33 -0.16
C VAL A 23 21.52 9.74 -1.07
N ASP A 24 21.77 8.44 -0.92
CA ASP A 24 22.51 7.67 -1.91
C ASP A 24 21.51 7.08 -2.92
N TYR A 25 21.82 7.19 -4.20
CA TYR A 25 21.01 6.60 -5.26
C TYR A 25 21.87 5.97 -6.34
N ILE A 26 21.31 4.98 -7.04
CA ILE A 26 21.92 4.32 -8.18
C ILE A 26 21.20 4.76 -9.45
N ARG A 27 21.96 5.08 -10.50
CA ARG A 27 21.44 5.36 -11.84
C ARG A 27 22.33 4.67 -12.87
N GLY A 28 21.76 3.75 -13.64
CA GLY A 28 22.56 2.81 -14.42
C GLY A 28 23.41 1.94 -13.49
N ASP A 29 24.72 1.88 -13.75
CA ASP A 29 25.68 1.11 -12.95
C ASP A 29 26.47 1.98 -11.95
N GLU A 30 26.13 3.27 -11.86
CA GLU A 30 26.84 4.24 -11.02
C GLU A 30 26.04 4.60 -9.77
N ALA A 31 26.77 4.78 -8.66
CA ALA A 31 26.24 5.25 -7.39
C ALA A 31 26.57 6.73 -7.20
N PHE A 32 25.61 7.49 -6.67
CA PHE A 32 25.68 8.93 -6.47
C PHE A 32 25.20 9.30 -5.07
N PHE A 33 25.80 10.36 -4.52
CA PHE A 33 25.30 11.01 -3.31
C PHE A 33 24.68 12.36 -3.69
N GLN A 34 23.42 12.56 -3.32
CA GLN A 34 22.73 13.85 -3.46
C GLN A 34 22.62 14.51 -2.08
N PRO A 35 23.37 15.59 -1.80
CA PRO A 35 23.19 16.35 -0.57
C PRO A 35 21.81 17.01 -0.53
N ALA A 36 21.21 17.02 0.65
CA ALA A 36 19.93 17.68 0.90
C ALA A 36 19.80 18.07 2.37
N ASP A 37 19.27 19.27 2.63
CA ASP A 37 18.94 19.71 3.99
C ASP A 37 17.67 19.02 4.53
N VAL A 38 16.78 18.60 3.63
CA VAL A 38 15.50 17.95 3.92
C VAL A 38 15.23 16.87 2.88
N VAL A 39 14.74 15.71 3.32
CA VAL A 39 14.35 14.59 2.45
C VAL A 39 12.87 14.25 2.69
N LEU A 40 12.06 14.29 1.63
CA LEU A 40 10.67 13.84 1.66
C LEU A 40 10.60 12.42 1.06
N VAL A 41 10.07 11.47 1.83
CA VAL A 41 9.97 10.06 1.42
C VAL A 41 8.58 9.81 0.83
N ALA A 42 8.53 9.62 -0.49
CA ALA A 42 7.29 9.45 -1.25
C ALA A 42 7.39 8.29 -2.28
N SER A 43 8.07 7.19 -1.93
CA SER A 43 8.36 6.07 -2.82
C SER A 43 7.30 4.96 -2.82
N TYR A 44 6.11 5.20 -2.24
CA TYR A 44 5.03 4.22 -2.01
C TYR A 44 5.26 3.33 -0.77
N ALA A 45 4.18 2.74 -0.23
CA ALA A 45 4.13 2.11 1.09
C ALA A 45 5.28 1.11 1.34
N TYR A 46 5.50 0.19 0.39
CA TYR A 46 6.53 -0.84 0.53
C TYR A 46 7.95 -0.29 0.44
N GLU A 47 8.20 0.62 -0.49
CA GLU A 47 9.54 1.17 -0.70
C GLU A 47 9.92 2.20 0.36
N ASN A 48 8.95 2.92 0.93
CA ASN A 48 9.18 3.74 2.13
C ASN A 48 9.70 2.85 3.27
N VAL A 49 9.03 1.72 3.53
CA VAL A 49 9.41 0.77 4.58
C VAL A 49 10.79 0.17 4.30
N ARG A 50 11.02 -0.35 3.08
CA ARG A 50 12.31 -0.90 2.66
C ARG A 50 13.43 0.13 2.86
N LEU A 51 13.24 1.35 2.34
CA LEU A 51 14.27 2.39 2.38
C LEU A 51 14.60 2.79 3.81
N LEU A 52 13.59 3.01 4.67
CA LEU A 52 13.80 3.34 6.07
C LEU A 52 14.54 2.21 6.81
N GLN A 53 14.18 0.94 6.57
CA GLN A 53 14.83 -0.21 7.19
C GLN A 53 16.30 -0.39 6.77
N LEU A 54 16.61 -0.12 5.49
CA LEU A 54 17.98 -0.19 4.97
C LEU A 54 18.84 1.00 5.39
N SER A 55 18.22 2.14 5.70
CA SER A 55 18.93 3.38 6.04
C SER A 55 19.42 3.37 7.48
N LYS A 56 20.49 2.61 7.75
CA LYS A 56 21.08 2.47 9.07
C LYS A 56 22.17 3.49 9.31
N SER A 57 22.23 4.01 10.52
CA SER A 57 23.32 4.86 11.00
C SER A 57 23.61 4.57 12.46
N ARG A 58 24.63 5.22 13.03
CA ARG A 58 24.92 5.12 14.46
C ARG A 58 23.73 5.54 15.34
N ALA A 59 22.98 6.56 14.92
CA ALA A 59 21.78 7.03 15.61
C ALA A 59 20.57 6.09 15.38
N PHE A 60 20.58 5.33 14.29
CA PHE A 60 19.49 4.47 13.84
C PHE A 60 19.97 3.05 13.49
N PRO A 61 20.42 2.25 14.47
CA PRO A 61 20.99 0.92 14.23
C PRO A 61 19.97 -0.06 13.63
N ASN A 62 18.68 0.15 13.88
CA ASN A 62 17.58 -0.69 13.41
C ASN A 62 16.91 -0.14 12.13
N GLY A 63 17.50 0.86 11.49
CA GLY A 63 16.91 1.59 10.36
C GLY A 63 16.39 2.97 10.77
N LEU A 64 16.40 3.92 9.84
CA LEU A 64 16.03 5.31 10.04
C LEU A 64 14.61 5.40 10.63
N SER A 65 14.48 6.14 11.74
CA SER A 65 13.23 6.25 12.48
C SER A 65 12.66 4.92 13.03
N ASN A 66 13.46 3.84 13.08
CA ASN A 66 13.02 2.52 13.50
C ASN A 66 13.61 2.03 14.84
N ASN A 67 14.07 2.94 15.71
CA ASN A 67 14.60 2.55 17.02
C ASN A 67 13.56 1.86 17.91
N ALA A 68 12.27 2.19 17.74
CA ALA A 68 11.15 1.53 18.42
C ALA A 68 10.61 0.28 17.68
N GLY A 69 11.22 -0.11 16.56
CA GLY A 69 10.85 -1.30 15.81
C GLY A 69 9.47 -1.26 15.15
N GLN A 70 8.91 -0.08 14.88
CA GLN A 70 7.56 0.08 14.32
C GLN A 70 7.52 0.13 12.78
N VAL A 71 8.63 0.44 12.11
CA VAL A 71 8.65 0.58 10.65
C VAL A 71 8.36 -0.77 10.00
N GLY A 72 7.34 -0.80 9.13
CA GLY A 72 6.87 -2.02 8.45
C GLY A 72 5.90 -2.88 9.27
N ARG A 73 5.50 -2.43 10.47
CA ARG A 73 4.39 -3.03 11.22
C ARG A 73 3.06 -2.38 10.86
N HIS A 74 1.97 -2.98 11.33
CA HIS A 74 0.61 -2.46 11.17
C HIS A 74 0.23 -2.27 9.69
N TYR A 75 0.70 -3.18 8.83
CA TYR A 75 0.31 -3.19 7.44
C TYR A 75 -1.18 -3.47 7.33
N LEU A 76 -1.88 -2.56 6.65
CA LEU A 76 -3.30 -2.63 6.40
C LEU A 76 -3.50 -2.69 4.89
N SER A 77 -4.30 -3.63 4.44
CA SER A 77 -4.76 -3.70 3.06
C SER A 77 -6.26 -3.89 3.03
N HIS A 78 -6.87 -3.45 1.94
CA HIS A 78 -8.23 -3.84 1.61
C HIS A 78 -8.16 -5.14 0.82
N HIS A 79 -8.66 -6.23 1.40
CA HIS A 79 -8.86 -7.46 0.66
C HIS A 79 -10.03 -7.27 -0.31
N GLN A 80 -9.75 -7.27 -1.62
CA GLN A 80 -10.77 -7.19 -2.69
C GLN A 80 -10.99 -8.55 -3.39
N GLY A 81 -10.50 -9.65 -2.81
CA GLY A 81 -10.34 -10.94 -3.47
C GLY A 81 -11.61 -11.74 -3.75
N SER A 82 -12.80 -11.20 -3.50
CA SER A 82 -14.06 -11.92 -3.73
C SER A 82 -15.01 -11.14 -4.65
N PRO A 83 -14.58 -10.79 -5.89
CA PRO A 83 -15.48 -10.15 -6.83
C PRO A 83 -16.55 -11.16 -7.26
N VAL A 84 -17.82 -10.79 -7.11
CA VAL A 84 -18.94 -11.50 -7.73
C VAL A 84 -19.29 -10.79 -9.03
N ILE A 85 -19.25 -11.53 -10.14
CA ILE A 85 -19.69 -11.07 -11.46
C ILE A 85 -21.05 -11.72 -11.76
N ALA A 86 -22.05 -10.91 -12.11
CA ALA A 86 -23.42 -11.37 -12.40
C ALA A 86 -24.05 -10.62 -13.58
N LEU A 87 -24.93 -11.30 -14.31
CA LEU A 87 -25.76 -10.72 -15.37
C LEU A 87 -27.17 -10.45 -14.83
N PHE A 88 -27.71 -9.26 -15.10
CA PHE A 88 -29.06 -8.89 -14.71
C PHE A 88 -29.93 -8.67 -15.95
N PRO A 89 -31.21 -9.08 -15.94
CA PRO A 89 -32.13 -8.87 -17.07
C PRO A 89 -32.65 -7.42 -17.18
N ARG A 90 -32.22 -6.54 -16.27
CA ARG A 90 -32.66 -5.14 -16.14
C ARG A 90 -31.46 -4.24 -15.91
N ASP A 91 -31.54 -3.00 -16.40
CA ASP A 91 -30.54 -1.97 -16.11
C ASP A 91 -30.58 -1.63 -14.62
N LEU A 92 -29.39 -1.61 -14.01
CA LEU A 92 -29.20 -1.31 -12.60
C LEU A 92 -28.87 0.16 -12.35
N HIS A 93 -28.69 0.96 -13.40
CA HIS A 93 -28.32 2.37 -13.30
C HIS A 93 -27.12 2.60 -12.36
N ASN A 94 -26.03 1.85 -12.59
CA ASN A 94 -24.78 1.88 -11.81
C ASN A 94 -24.11 3.27 -11.74
N TRP A 95 -24.54 4.21 -12.58
CA TRP A 95 -24.10 5.61 -12.59
C TRP A 95 -24.63 6.43 -11.41
N TYR A 96 -25.60 5.94 -10.63
CA TYR A 96 -26.09 6.61 -9.42
C TYR A 96 -25.12 6.53 -8.20
N GLY A 97 -23.98 5.84 -8.32
CA GLY A 97 -22.85 5.97 -7.39
C GLY A 97 -22.38 4.66 -6.74
N LEU A 98 -21.10 4.67 -6.36
CA LEU A 98 -20.32 3.52 -5.88
C LEU A 98 -20.69 2.94 -4.49
N PRO A 99 -21.27 3.68 -3.50
CA PRO A 99 -21.67 3.07 -2.23
C PRO A 99 -23.17 2.72 -2.13
N ALA A 100 -24.05 3.29 -2.94
CA ALA A 100 -25.49 3.09 -2.81
C ALA A 100 -26.00 1.71 -3.29
N GLN A 101 -25.13 0.92 -3.92
CA GLN A 101 -25.45 -0.40 -4.47
C GLN A 101 -24.54 -1.52 -3.94
N GLY A 102 -23.86 -1.26 -2.82
CA GLY A 102 -23.15 -2.27 -2.05
C GLY A 102 -24.16 -3.27 -1.49
N VAL A 103 -24.35 -4.41 -2.17
CA VAL A 103 -25.06 -5.54 -1.56
C VAL A 103 -24.01 -6.36 -0.85
N ALA A 104 -24.12 -6.47 0.46
CA ALA A 104 -23.31 -7.35 1.29
C ALA A 104 -24.19 -8.49 1.81
N ILE A 105 -23.68 -9.72 1.78
CA ILE A 105 -24.23 -10.85 2.52
C ILE A 105 -23.42 -10.92 3.82
N ASP A 106 -24.08 -10.55 4.91
CA ASP A 106 -23.45 -10.35 6.22
C ASP A 106 -23.31 -11.64 7.02
N ASP A 107 -23.99 -12.72 6.61
CA ASP A 107 -24.01 -14.03 7.27
C ASP A 107 -22.62 -14.66 7.46
N TRP A 108 -21.61 -14.19 6.72
CA TRP A 108 -20.21 -14.63 6.82
C TRP A 108 -19.23 -13.50 7.20
N ALA A 109 -19.74 -12.34 7.60
CA ALA A 109 -18.91 -11.21 8.00
C ALA A 109 -18.34 -11.40 9.41
N ASP A 110 -17.02 -11.21 9.54
CA ASP A 110 -16.33 -11.06 10.81
C ASP A 110 -16.70 -12.09 11.90
N ASP A 111 -17.35 -11.66 13.00
CA ASP A 111 -17.81 -12.47 14.13
C ASP A 111 -19.29 -12.92 14.01
N ASN A 112 -19.94 -12.73 12.86
CA ASN A 112 -21.37 -13.02 12.68
C ASN A 112 -21.69 -14.53 12.57
N PHE A 113 -20.68 -15.40 12.62
CA PHE A 113 -20.86 -16.86 12.68
C PHE A 113 -19.84 -17.52 13.62
N ASP A 114 -20.19 -18.71 14.11
CA ASP A 114 -19.34 -19.46 15.04
C ASP A 114 -18.14 -20.09 14.33
N HIS A 115 -16.99 -19.42 14.43
CA HIS A 115 -15.73 -19.88 13.87
C HIS A 115 -14.79 -20.54 14.91
N ARG A 116 -15.30 -20.92 16.11
CA ARG A 116 -14.45 -21.47 17.19
C ARG A 116 -13.67 -22.73 16.80
N ASP A 117 -14.23 -23.53 15.90
CA ASP A 117 -13.63 -24.79 15.42
C ASP A 117 -12.95 -24.64 14.04
N LEU A 118 -12.73 -23.41 13.56
CA LEU A 118 -12.08 -23.11 12.28
C LEU A 118 -10.63 -22.63 12.46
N ASP A 119 -9.83 -22.69 11.40
CA ASP A 119 -8.39 -22.39 11.42
C ASP A 119 -8.03 -20.93 11.04
N PHE A 120 -9.03 -20.04 11.00
CA PHE A 120 -8.87 -18.62 10.68
C PHE A 120 -9.58 -17.72 11.70
N ILE A 121 -9.09 -16.48 11.84
CA ILE A 121 -9.62 -15.47 12.77
C ILE A 121 -10.42 -14.45 11.95
N GLY A 122 -11.72 -14.33 12.20
CA GLY A 122 -12.65 -13.43 11.50
C GLY A 122 -13.41 -14.10 10.34
N GLY A 123 -14.09 -13.31 9.53
CA GLY A 123 -14.90 -13.74 8.38
C GLY A 123 -14.70 -12.82 7.19
N GLN A 124 -15.38 -13.07 6.07
CA GLN A 124 -15.36 -12.17 4.92
C GLN A 124 -16.79 -11.74 4.56
N THR A 125 -17.01 -10.44 4.51
CA THR A 125 -18.24 -9.89 3.94
C THR A 125 -18.23 -10.11 2.43
N PHE A 126 -19.12 -10.96 1.94
CA PHE A 126 -19.32 -11.12 0.50
C PHE A 126 -20.17 -9.98 0.00
N GLY A 127 -19.60 -9.10 -0.84
CA GLY A 127 -20.36 -7.98 -1.37
C GLY A 127 -19.97 -7.53 -2.75
N ARG A 128 -20.87 -6.79 -3.39
CA ARG A 128 -20.71 -6.29 -4.75
C ARG A 128 -20.41 -4.79 -4.76
N ILE A 129 -19.44 -4.39 -5.57
CA ILE A 129 -19.29 -3.01 -6.08
C ILE A 129 -19.46 -3.08 -7.61
N PRO A 130 -20.49 -2.43 -8.21
CA PRO A 130 -20.65 -2.42 -9.67
C PRO A 130 -19.50 -1.67 -10.37
N ILE A 131 -18.88 -2.29 -11.38
CA ILE A 131 -17.91 -1.65 -12.30
C ILE A 131 -18.37 -1.95 -13.74
N GLU A 132 -18.41 -0.93 -14.60
CA GLU A 132 -18.78 -1.09 -16.03
C GLU A 132 -17.56 -1.23 -16.92
N SER A 133 -17.63 -2.12 -17.90
CA SER A 133 -16.74 -2.17 -19.06
C SER A 133 -17.54 -1.78 -20.31
N PRO A 134 -17.23 -0.66 -20.99
CA PRO A 134 -18.04 -0.12 -22.09
C PRO A 134 -17.97 -0.93 -23.41
N TRP A 135 -17.39 -2.14 -23.39
CA TRP A 135 -17.20 -2.98 -24.58
C TRP A 135 -18.00 -4.27 -24.51
N VAL A 136 -19.33 -4.18 -24.60
CA VAL A 136 -20.18 -5.32 -24.95
C VAL A 136 -21.13 -4.89 -26.07
N LEU A 137 -20.98 -5.57 -27.20
CA LEU A 137 -21.67 -5.35 -28.47
C LEU A 137 -23.19 -5.24 -28.28
N ARG A 138 -23.76 -4.10 -28.66
CA ARG A 138 -25.18 -4.00 -28.98
C ARG A 138 -25.42 -4.81 -30.26
N LYS A 139 -26.26 -5.84 -30.18
CA LYS A 139 -26.95 -6.37 -31.36
C LYS A 139 -28.11 -5.47 -31.72
#